data_AF-A0A1F3BD26-F1
#
_entry.id   AF-A0A1F3BD26-F1
#
_cell.length_a   1.000
_cell.length_b   1.000
_cell.length_c   1.000
_cell.angle_alpha   90.00
_cell.angle_beta   90.00
_cell.angle_gamma   90.00
#
_symmetry.space_group_name_H-M   'P 1'
#
loop_
_entity.id
_entity.type
_entity.pdbx_description
1 polymer ?
#
loop_
_entity_poly.entity_id
_entity_poly.type
_entity_poly.pdbx_seq_one_letter_code
_entity_poly.pdbx_strand_id
1 'polypeptide(L)'
;MTDRGTQFYPARGGRSEFTEFCSGNGIEHIVTSVRRPSTIGKIEAFHKAYVCEAWMFPTHQEWIHYWNFARPHQGIRYLYPADVYFHDRCG
;
A
#
# COMPACT_ATOMS: atom_id res chain seq x y z
N MET A 1 -3.99 5.44 3.85
CA MET A 1 -3.48 6.72 3.30
C MET A 1 -3.53 6.64 1.79
N THR A 2 -4.07 7.66 1.11
CA THR A 2 -4.22 7.67 -0.36
C THR A 2 -3.62 8.93 -0.98
N ASP A 3 -3.45 8.90 -2.30
CA ASP A 3 -3.23 10.12 -3.08
C ASP A 3 -4.53 10.92 -3.30
N ARG A 4 -4.42 12.05 -4.01
CA ARG A 4 -5.56 12.91 -4.42
C ARG A 4 -6.14 12.53 -5.78
N GLY A 5 -5.95 11.29 -6.23
CA GLY A 5 -6.62 10.76 -7.41
C GLY A 5 -8.14 10.87 -7.24
N THR A 6 -8.84 11.11 -8.34
CA THR A 6 -10.30 11.37 -8.34
C THR A 6 -11.12 10.22 -7.75
N GLN A 7 -10.54 9.01 -7.71
CA GLN A 7 -11.10 7.83 -7.04
C GLN A 7 -11.19 7.98 -5.52
N PHE A 8 -10.22 8.66 -4.90
CA PHE A 8 -10.13 8.79 -3.44
C PHE A 8 -10.46 10.20 -2.95
N TYR A 9 -10.21 11.22 -3.76
CA TYR A 9 -10.40 12.62 -3.42
C TYR A 9 -11.26 13.32 -4.47
N PRO A 10 -12.28 14.10 -4.08
CA PRO A 10 -13.18 14.67 -5.05
C PRO A 10 -12.51 15.81 -5.84
N ALA A 11 -12.74 15.83 -7.16
CA ALA A 11 -12.15 16.82 -8.07
C ALA A 11 -12.69 18.25 -7.86
N ARG A 12 -13.89 18.36 -7.29
CA ARG A 12 -14.54 19.61 -6.86
C ARG A 12 -14.98 19.41 -5.41
N GLY A 13 -14.99 20.47 -4.61
CA GLY A 13 -15.14 20.41 -3.15
C GLY A 13 -16.27 19.50 -2.64
N GLY A 14 -16.09 18.95 -1.45
CA GLY A 14 -16.98 17.96 -0.84
C GLY A 14 -16.20 16.81 -0.20
N ARG A 15 -16.91 15.81 0.32
CA ARG A 15 -16.32 14.54 0.78
C ARG A 15 -16.52 13.47 -0.29
N SER A 16 -15.49 12.67 -0.60
CA SER A 16 -15.64 11.55 -1.54
C SER A 16 -16.46 10.42 -0.93
N GLU A 17 -17.13 9.63 -1.77
CA GLU A 17 -17.80 8.39 -1.33
C GLU A 17 -16.84 7.47 -0.57
N PHE A 18 -15.56 7.43 -0.97
CA PHE A 18 -14.53 6.70 -0.26
C PHE A 18 -14.29 7.24 1.17
N THR A 19 -14.32 8.56 1.34
CA THR A 19 -14.20 9.19 2.68
C THR A 19 -15.40 8.87 3.56
N GLU A 20 -16.60 8.88 3.00
CA GLU A 20 -17.82 8.50 3.73
C GLU A 20 -17.80 7.02 4.11
N PHE A 21 -17.41 6.14 3.20
CA PHE A 21 -17.23 4.72 3.46
C PHE A 21 -16.23 4.47 4.60
N CYS A 22 -15.04 5.09 4.54
CA CYS A 22 -14.04 4.96 5.60
C CYS A 22 -14.60 5.44 6.94
N SER A 23 -15.26 6.60 6.97
CA SER A 23 -15.82 7.17 8.20
C SER A 23 -16.89 6.27 8.81
N GLY A 24 -17.78 5.70 7.97
CA GLY A 24 -18.82 4.76 8.40
C GLY A 24 -18.27 3.45 8.98
N ASN A 25 -17.03 3.09 8.64
CA ASN A 25 -16.33 1.92 9.14
C ASN A 25 -15.32 2.24 10.27
N GLY A 26 -15.32 3.48 10.79
CA GLY A 26 -14.36 3.90 11.81
C GLY A 26 -12.91 3.98 11.33
N ILE A 27 -12.69 4.09 10.02
CA ILE A 27 -11.38 4.20 9.38
C ILE A 27 -11.08 5.67 9.12
N GLU A 28 -9.94 6.16 9.62
CA GLU A 28 -9.46 7.51 9.32
C GLU A 28 -8.92 7.60 7.89
N HIS A 29 -9.58 8.38 7.04
CA HIS A 29 -9.14 8.60 5.67
C HIS A 29 -8.06 9.71 5.59
N ILE A 30 -6.79 9.29 5.68
CA ILE A 30 -5.64 10.19 5.59
C ILE A 30 -5.22 10.38 4.12
N VAL A 31 -5.27 11.62 3.64
CA VAL A 31 -4.88 11.97 2.27
C VAL A 31 -3.54 12.68 2.28
N THR A 32 -2.62 12.27 1.40
CA THR A 32 -1.31 12.91 1.30
C THR A 32 -1.40 14.35 0.83
N SER A 33 -0.50 15.24 1.27
CA SER A 33 -0.38 16.60 0.72
C SER A 33 0.09 16.60 -0.74
N VAL A 34 -0.33 17.59 -1.53
CA VAL A 34 0.08 17.73 -2.93
C VAL A 34 1.61 17.81 -2.98
N ARG A 35 2.24 16.95 -3.80
CA ARG A 35 3.70 16.87 -4.00
C ARG A 35 4.53 16.40 -2.78
N ARG A 36 4.12 15.34 -2.08
CA ARG A 36 5.00 14.58 -1.16
C ARG A 36 5.14 13.11 -1.57
N PRO A 37 6.04 12.79 -2.53
CA PRO A 37 6.27 11.42 -3.02
C PRO A 37 6.72 10.46 -1.90
N SER A 38 7.43 10.97 -0.90
CA SER A 38 8.01 10.14 0.17
C SER A 38 6.97 9.47 1.07
N THR A 39 5.75 10.00 1.16
CA THR A 39 4.72 9.44 2.04
C THR A 39 4.07 8.18 1.45
N ILE A 40 4.10 8.01 0.13
CA ILE A 40 3.50 6.87 -0.60
C ILE A 40 4.58 5.89 -1.12
N GLY A 41 5.86 6.21 -0.93
CA GLY A 41 6.98 5.45 -1.52
C GLY A 41 6.97 3.93 -1.23
N LYS A 42 6.42 3.48 -0.10
CA LYS A 42 6.28 2.03 0.19
C LYS A 42 5.33 1.33 -0.78
N ILE A 43 4.15 1.90 -1.03
CA ILE A 43 3.18 1.28 -1.95
C ILE A 43 3.59 1.49 -3.42
N GLU A 44 4.28 2.59 -3.74
CA GLU A 44 4.89 2.77 -5.07
C GLU A 44 5.96 1.70 -5.35
N ALA A 45 6.81 1.37 -4.38
CA ALA A 45 7.79 0.31 -4.52
C ALA A 45 7.12 -1.06 -4.77
N PHE A 46 6.02 -1.34 -4.06
CA PHE A 46 5.21 -2.54 -4.28
C PHE A 46 4.60 -2.57 -5.69
N HIS A 47 3.93 -1.49 -6.12
CA HIS A 47 3.34 -1.42 -7.47
C HIS A 47 4.38 -1.55 -8.58
N LYS A 48 5.54 -0.90 -8.42
CA LYS A 48 6.64 -1.01 -9.38
C LYS A 48 7.12 -2.45 -9.51
N ALA A 49 7.34 -3.12 -8.39
CA ALA A 49 7.74 -4.53 -8.42
C ALA A 49 6.64 -5.43 -9.00
N TYR A 50 5.37 -5.15 -8.74
CA TYR A 50 4.25 -5.88 -9.36
C TYR A 50 4.33 -5.81 -10.88
N VAL A 51 4.45 -4.60 -11.44
CA VAL A 51 4.55 -4.40 -12.89
C VAL A 51 5.76 -5.12 -13.48
N CYS A 52 6.90 -5.15 -12.77
CA CYS A 52 8.14 -5.76 -13.27
C CYS A 52 8.22 -7.29 -13.08
N GLU A 53 7.62 -7.84 -12.03
CA GLU A 53 7.88 -9.21 -11.56
C GLU A 53 6.64 -10.10 -11.62
N ALA A 54 5.41 -9.57 -11.54
CA ALA A 54 4.20 -10.38 -11.36
C ALA A 54 3.90 -11.33 -12.52
N TRP A 55 4.30 -10.97 -13.74
CA TRP A 55 4.14 -11.82 -14.93
C TRP A 55 4.95 -13.12 -14.85
N MET A 56 5.94 -13.21 -13.95
CA MET A 56 6.74 -14.42 -13.73
C MET A 56 5.98 -15.48 -12.90
N PHE A 57 4.83 -15.13 -12.34
CA PHE A 57 4.04 -16.00 -11.47
C PHE A 57 2.74 -16.43 -12.16
N PRO A 58 2.33 -17.70 -12.04
CA PRO A 58 1.08 -18.19 -12.60
C PRO A 58 -0.16 -17.45 -12.10
N THR A 59 -0.14 -16.97 -10.85
CA THR A 59 -1.27 -16.27 -10.24
C THR A 59 -0.85 -15.03 -9.44
N HIS A 60 -1.80 -14.11 -9.28
CA HIS A 60 -1.65 -12.94 -8.40
C HIS A 60 -1.36 -13.37 -6.95
N GLN A 61 -2.04 -14.40 -6.44
CA GLN A 61 -1.82 -14.88 -5.06
C GLN A 61 -0.39 -15.40 -4.85
N GLU A 62 0.18 -16.11 -5.82
CA GLU A 62 1.55 -16.60 -5.72
C GLU A 62 2.57 -15.47 -5.69
N TRP A 63 2.37 -14.43 -6.52
CA TRP A 63 3.22 -13.24 -6.45
C TRP A 63 3.10 -12.53 -5.09
N ILE A 64 1.88 -12.40 -4.56
CA ILE A 64 1.65 -11.81 -3.22
C ILE A 64 2.34 -12.63 -2.13
N HIS A 65 2.28 -13.96 -2.22
CA HIS A 65 2.97 -14.84 -1.28
C HIS A 65 4.48 -14.67 -1.38
N TYR A 66 5.03 -14.68 -2.59
CA TYR A 66 6.46 -14.44 -2.82
C TYR A 66 6.91 -13.09 -2.24
N TRP A 67 6.18 -12.01 -2.53
CA TRP A 67 6.49 -10.68 -2.01
C TRP A 67 6.54 -10.65 -0.48
N ASN A 68 5.57 -11.25 0.20
CA ASN A 68 5.45 -11.15 1.65
C ASN A 68 6.33 -12.13 2.44
N PHE A 69 6.64 -13.30 1.87
CA PHE A 69 7.23 -14.42 2.63
C PHE A 69 8.53 -14.98 2.06
N ALA A 70 8.95 -14.60 0.85
CA ALA A 70 10.13 -15.17 0.20
C ALA A 70 11.10 -14.14 -0.39
N ARG A 71 10.62 -12.91 -0.68
CA ARG A 71 11.43 -11.84 -1.25
C ARG A 71 12.13 -11.03 -0.15
N PRO A 72 13.46 -11.05 -0.05
CA PRO A 72 14.16 -10.21 0.93
C PRO A 72 14.11 -8.73 0.51
N HIS A 73 13.85 -7.83 1.45
CA HIS A 73 13.67 -6.40 1.17
C HIS A 73 14.77 -5.54 1.81
N GLN A 74 15.57 -4.85 0.97
CA GLN A 74 16.64 -3.98 1.44
C GLN A 74 16.17 -2.90 2.42
N GLY A 75 14.99 -2.30 2.18
CA GLY A 75 14.42 -1.26 3.03
C GLY A 75 14.05 -1.71 4.45
N ILE A 76 14.03 -3.02 4.71
CA ILE A 76 13.78 -3.63 6.03
C ILE A 76 14.90 -4.61 6.41
N ARG A 77 16.16 -4.25 6.10
CA ARG A 77 17.35 -5.05 6.48
C ARG A 77 17.33 -6.48 5.96
N TYR A 78 16.81 -6.67 4.75
CA TYR A 78 16.66 -7.98 4.08
C TYR A 78 15.70 -8.95 4.78
N LEU A 79 14.87 -8.47 5.71
CA LEU A 79 13.77 -9.25 6.27
C LEU A 79 12.62 -9.39 5.26
N TYR A 80 11.69 -10.29 5.57
CA TYR A 80 10.45 -10.44 4.84
C TYR A 80 9.37 -9.51 5.43
N PRO A 81 8.48 -8.92 4.61
CA PRO A 81 7.40 -8.07 5.10
C PRO A 81 6.54 -8.74 6.17
N ALA A 82 6.29 -10.04 6.04
CA ALA A 82 5.56 -10.82 7.03
C ALA A 82 6.27 -10.84 8.39
N ASP A 83 7.59 -11.07 8.41
CA ASP A 83 8.37 -11.12 9.66
C ASP A 83 8.24 -9.83 10.45
N VAL A 84 8.40 -8.68 9.78
CA VAL A 84 8.27 -7.35 10.39
C VAL A 84 6.88 -7.14 10.96
N TYR A 85 5.85 -7.46 10.16
CA TYR A 85 4.47 -7.22 10.54
C TYR A 85 4.01 -8.08 11.72
N PHE A 86 4.41 -9.36 11.76
CA PHE A 86 4.01 -10.26 12.85
C PHE A 86 4.87 -10.06 14.11
N HIS A 87 6.12 -9.61 13.96
CA HIS A 87 6.94 -9.18 15.11
C HIS A 87 6.27 -8.01 15.85
N ASP A 88 5.84 -6.97 15.13
CA ASP A 88 5.29 -5.74 15.71
C ASP A 88 3.91 -5.92 16.36
N ARG A 89 3.25 -7.07 16.19
CA ARG A 89 1.95 -7.39 16.80
C ARG A 89 2.00 -8.21 18.07
N CYS A 90 3.17 -8.76 18.39
CA CYS A 90 3.40 -9.57 19.58
C CYS A 90 4.26 -8.83 20.62
N GLY A 91 4.60 -7.56 20.36
CA GLY A 91 5.37 -6.69 21.25
C GLY A 91 4.51 -5.70 22.03
#